data_AF-A0A536HYX7-F1
#
_entry.id   AF-A0A536HYX7-F1
#
_cell.length_a   1.000
_cell.length_b   1.000
_cell.length_c   1.000
_cell.angle_alpha   90.00
_cell.angle_beta   90.00
_cell.angle_gamma   90.00
#
_symmetry.space_group_name_H-M   'P 1'
#
loop_
_entity.id
_entity.type
_entity.pdbx_description
1 polymer ?
#
loop_
_entity_poly.entity_id
_entity_poly.type
_entity_poly.pdbx_seq_one_letter_code
_entity_poly.pdbx_strand_id
1 'polypeptide(L)' 'MPRLRATDSGQVYNIDLPELKVTRDQDGIYVLHGRGHFQAFETREEAFARKKEIDYATFR' A
#
# COMPACT_ATOMS: atom_id res chain seq x y z
N MET A 1 -4.84 -9.13 -16.83
CA MET A 1 -4.54 -9.80 -15.54
C MET A 1 -4.09 -8.72 -14.55
N PRO A 2 -4.51 -8.75 -13.28
CA PRO A 2 -4.11 -7.74 -12.31
C PRO A 2 -2.61 -7.81 -12.04
N ARG A 3 -1.97 -6.65 -11.89
CA ARG A 3 -0.58 -6.54 -11.44
C ARG A 3 -0.53 -6.84 -9.95
N LEU A 4 0.35 -7.77 -9.60
CA LEU A 4 0.56 -8.22 -8.24
C LEU A 4 2.00 -7.92 -7.82
N ARG A 5 2.17 -7.58 -6.55
CA ARG A 5 3.47 -7.44 -5.89
C ARG A 5 3.49 -8.24 -4.61
N ALA A 6 4.63 -8.80 -4.26
CA ALA A 6 4.81 -9.58 -3.05
C ALA A 6 5.77 -8.88 -2.09
N THR A 7 5.54 -9.07 -0.79
CA THR A 7 6.51 -8.78 0.27
C THR A 7 7.41 -10.00 0.51
N ASP A 8 8.46 -9.83 1.32
CA ASP A 8 9.40 -10.90 1.66
C ASP A 8 8.74 -12.02 2.49
N SER A 9 7.64 -11.72 3.19
CA SER A 9 6.79 -12.72 3.86
C SER A 9 6.05 -13.66 2.91
N GLY A 10 6.04 -13.35 1.61
CA GLY A 10 5.29 -14.07 0.58
C GLY A 10 3.84 -13.64 0.45
N GLN A 11 3.38 -12.61 1.19
CA GLN A 11 2.05 -12.05 0.96
C GLN A 11 1.97 -11.29 -0.35
N VAL A 12 0.83 -11.42 -1.04
CA VAL A 12 0.62 -10.88 -2.38
C VAL A 12 -0.46 -9.79 -2.36
N TYR A 13 -0.14 -8.65 -2.96
CA TYR A 13 -0.97 -7.46 -2.98
C TYR A 13 -1.33 -7.06 -4.40
N ASN A 14 -2.61 -6.73 -4.62
CA ASN A 14 -3.07 -6.16 -5.88
C ASN A 14 -2.75 -4.66 -5.91
N ILE A 15 -1.95 -4.24 -6.89
CA ILE A 15 -1.58 -2.82 -7.07
C ILE A 15 -2.52 -2.08 -8.02
N ASP A 16 -3.44 -2.79 -8.69
CA ASP A 16 -4.42 -2.23 -9.61
C ASP A 16 -5.77 -1.93 -8.93
N LEU A 17 -5.82 -1.94 -7.60
CA LEU A 17 -7.02 -1.52 -6.88
C LEU A 17 -7.38 -0.07 -7.23
N PRO A 18 -8.68 0.25 -7.39
CA PRO A 18 -9.12 1.62 -7.70
C PRO A 18 -8.86 2.60 -6.55
N GLU A 19 -8.73 2.07 -5.33
CA GLU A 19 -8.49 2.82 -4.10
C GLU A 19 -7.13 2.43 -3.50
N LEU A 20 -6.51 3.36 -2.78
CA LEU A 20 -5.36 3.05 -1.94
C LEU A 20 -5.82 2.31 -0.69
N LYS A 21 -5.11 1.24 -0.33
CA LYS A 21 -5.31 0.47 0.90
C LYS A 21 -4.02 0.37 1.69
N VAL A 22 -4.16 0.33 3.01
CA VAL A 22 -3.08 -0.03 3.93
C VAL A 22 -3.47 -1.35 4.58
N THR A 23 -2.64 -2.37 4.40
CA THR A 23 -2.84 -3.71 4.95
C THR A 23 -1.67 -4.05 5.87
N ARG A 24 -1.94 -4.66 7.02
CA ARG A 24 -0.87 -5.17 7.90
C ARG A 24 -0.40 -6.53 7.39
N ASP A 25 0.89 -6.66 7.16
CA ASP A 25 1.55 -7.90 6.75
C ASP A 25 1.81 -8.82 7.96
N GLN A 26 2.11 -10.09 7.68
CA GLN A 26 2.44 -11.13 8.66
C GLN A 26 3.76 -10.82 9.38
N ASP A 27 4.69 -10.15 8.70
CA ASP A 27 5.97 -9.71 9.29
C ASP A 27 5.82 -8.46 10.18
N GLY A 28 4.58 -8.01 10.41
CA GLY A 28 4.28 -6.89 11.29
C GLY A 28 4.37 -5.50 10.63
N ILE A 29 4.90 -5.42 9.40
CA ILE A 29 4.93 -4.21 8.59
C ILE A 29 3.54 -3.82 8.04
N TYR A 30 3.41 -2.61 7.52
CA TYR A 30 2.21 -2.07 6.90
C TYR A 30 2.47 -1.78 5.42
N VAL A 31 1.65 -2.33 4.54
CA VAL A 31 1.80 -2.21 3.09
C VAL A 31 0.71 -1.29 2.54
N LEU A 32 1.14 -0.18 1.94
CA LEU A 32 0.31 0.69 1.11
C LEU A 32 0.30 0.17 -0.33
N HIS A 33 -0.87 -0.19 -0.85
CA HIS A 33 -1.02 -0.70 -2.20
C HIS A 33 -2.29 -0.19 -2.90
N GLY A 34 -2.31 -0.26 -4.23
CA GLY A 34 -3.43 0.20 -5.06
C GLY A 34 -3.07 1.45 -5.86
N ARG A 35 -3.85 1.78 -6.89
CA ARG A 35 -3.59 2.91 -7.81
C ARG A 35 -2.16 2.92 -8.40
N GLY A 36 -1.57 1.74 -8.58
CA GLY A 36 -0.19 1.56 -9.03
C GLY A 36 0.88 1.72 -7.93
N HIS A 37 0.50 2.04 -6.70
CA HIS A 37 1.43 2.15 -5.57
C HIS A 37 1.67 0.79 -4.91
N PHE A 38 2.89 0.64 -4.39
CA PHE A 38 3.33 -0.46 -3.54
C PHE A 38 4.50 0.03 -2.67
N GLN A 39 4.24 0.28 -1.39
CA GLN A 39 5.23 0.78 -0.42
C GLN A 39 5.01 0.08 0.92
N ALA A 40 6.10 -0.30 1.59
CA ALA A 40 6.08 -0.91 2.92
C ALA A 40 6.54 0.09 3.98
N PHE A 41 5.96 0.02 5.17
CA PHE A 41 6.22 0.89 6.31
C PHE A 41 6.34 0.06 7.58
N GLU A 42 7.15 0.50 8.53
CA GLU A 42 7.28 -0.17 9.83
C GLU A 42 6.07 0.11 10.71
N THR A 43 5.47 1.30 10.58
CA THR A 43 4.35 1.73 11.41
C THR A 43 3.07 1.96 10.61
N ARG A 44 1.92 1.86 11.31
CA ARG A 44 0.61 2.14 10.73
C ARG A 44 0.52 3.61 10.36
N GLU A 45 1.00 4.48 11.25
CA GLU A 45 0.89 5.92 11.18
C GLU A 45 1.57 6.46 9.91
N GLU A 46 2.78 5.97 9.61
CA GLU A 46 3.52 6.33 8.39
C GLU A 46 2.78 5.90 7.11
N ALA A 47 2.26 4.67 7.08
CA ALA A 47 1.53 4.16 5.93
C ALA A 47 0.27 5.00 5.63
N PHE A 48 -0.47 5.37 6.68
CA PHE A 48 -1.68 6.19 6.56
C PHE A 48 -1.36 7.67 6.24
N ALA A 49 -0.26 8.21 6.78
CA ALA A 49 0.21 9.54 6.42
C ALA A 49 0.55 9.61 4.92
N ARG A 50 1.32 8.62 4.41
CA ARG A 50 1.65 8.54 2.99
C ARG A 50 0.42 8.39 2.10
N LYS A 51 -0.56 7.56 2.51
CA LYS A 51 -1.84 7.42 1.81
C LYS A 51 -2.54 8.79 1.67
N LYS A 52 -2.63 9.55 2.77
CA LYS A 52 -3.28 10.87 2.79
C LYS A 52 -2.59 11.86 1.86
N GLU A 53 -1.26 11.87 1.82
CA GLU A 53 -0.49 12.71 0.90
C GLU A 53 -0.79 12.41 -0.57
N ILE A 54 -0.83 11.12 -0.95
CA ILE A 54 -1.10 10.72 -2.34
C ILE A 54 -2.54 11.06 -2.72
N ASP A 55 -3.49 10.78 -1.82
CA ASP A 55 -4.88 11.16 -2.05
C ASP A 55 -4.98 12.69 -2.24
N TYR A 56 -4.37 13.50 -1.38
CA TYR A 56 -4.38 14.97 -1.49
C TYR A 56 -3.72 15.48 -2.78
N ALA A 57 -2.58 14.92 -3.18
CA ALA A 57 -1.88 15.29 -4.40
C ALA A 57 -2.66 14.96 -5.68
N THR A 58 -3.60 14.02 -5.62
CA THR A 58 -4.44 13.64 -6.77
C THR A 58 -5.54 14.68 -7.05
N PHE A 59 -5.98 15.42 -6.03
CA PHE A 59 -7.06 16.40 -6.14
C PHE A 59 -6.60 17.83 -6.44
N ARG A 60 -5.29 18.03 -6.65
CA ARG A 60 -4.68 19.31 -7.01
C ARG A 60 -4.32 19.31 -8.50
#